data_AF-A0A209BHS4-F1
#
_entry.id   AF-A0A209BHS4-F1
#
_cell.length_a   1.000
_cell.length_b   1.000
_cell.length_c   1.000
_cell.angle_alpha   90.00
_cell.angle_beta   90.00
_cell.angle_gamma   90.00
#
_symmetry.space_group_name_H-M   'P 1'
#
loop_
_entity.id
_entity.type
_entity.pdbx_description
1 polymer ?
#
loop_
_entity_poly.entity_id
_entity_poly.type
_entity_poly.pdbx_seq_one_letter_code
_entity_poly.pdbx_strand_id
1 'polypeptide(L)'
;MARRHSLGVPRPECAVRETREETGLDVEVVGIVGTYSNPRHVFAYDDGEVRQEFSIRFLARPVGGRLTVSEESTDVRWSEPSAVDVPPSQRESGAAVS
;
A
#
# COMPACT_ATOMS: atom_id res chain seq x y z
N MET A 1 -0.80 -4.67 9.71
CA MET A 1 -1.68 -5.83 9.42
C MET A 1 -2.25 -5.58 8.04
N ALA A 2 -1.90 -6.37 7.02
CA ALA A 2 -2.42 -6.15 5.67
C ALA A 2 -3.86 -6.68 5.59
N ARG A 3 -4.84 -5.84 5.24
CA ARG A 3 -6.22 -6.28 5.05
C ARG A 3 -6.30 -7.23 3.85
N ARG A 4 -7.09 -8.30 3.98
CA ARG A 4 -7.32 -9.26 2.91
C ARG A 4 -8.14 -8.60 1.80
N HIS A 5 -7.56 -8.46 0.61
CA HIS A 5 -8.30 -7.94 -0.54
C HIS A 5 -9.42 -8.91 -0.96
N SER A 6 -10.62 -8.39 -1.17
CA SER A 6 -11.73 -9.15 -1.75
C SER A 6 -11.38 -9.55 -3.19
N LEU A 7 -11.49 -10.84 -3.51
CA LEU A 7 -11.29 -11.34 -4.86
C LEU A 7 -12.35 -10.70 -5.79
N GLY A 8 -11.91 -9.96 -6.80
CA GLY A 8 -12.78 -9.40 -7.85
C GLY A 8 -12.92 -7.87 -7.90
N VAL A 9 -12.44 -7.12 -6.91
CA VAL A 9 -12.36 -5.64 -7.02
C VAL A 9 -11.12 -5.21 -7.80
N PRO A 10 -11.24 -4.24 -8.73
CA PRO A 10 -10.09 -3.63 -9.38
C PRO A 10 -9.11 -3.07 -8.34
N ARG A 11 -7.84 -3.42 -8.48
CA ARG A 11 -6.77 -2.97 -7.56
C ARG A 11 -6.72 -1.44 -7.34
N PRO A 12 -6.96 -0.58 -8.36
CA PRO A 12 -7.03 0.87 -8.14
C PRO A 12 -8.19 1.31 -7.25
N GLU A 13 -9.37 0.73 -7.40
CA GLU A 13 -10.54 1.05 -6.57
C GLU A 13 -10.30 0.68 -5.11
N CYS A 14 -9.65 -0.46 -4.89
CA CYS A 14 -9.22 -0.85 -3.55
C CYS A 14 -8.25 0.19 -2.97
N ALA A 15 -7.26 0.64 -3.73
CA ALA A 15 -6.29 1.64 -3.25
C ALA A 15 -6.96 2.98 -2.89
N VAL A 16 -7.95 3.43 -3.68
CA VAL A 16 -8.72 4.65 -3.38
C VAL A 16 -9.52 4.48 -2.08
N ARG A 17 -10.22 3.35 -1.93
CA ARG A 17 -11.01 3.07 -0.72
C ARG A 17 -10.14 3.01 0.53
N GLU A 18 -9.08 2.20 0.52
CA GLU A 18 -8.19 2.05 1.70
C GLU A 18 -7.55 3.39 2.07
N THR A 19 -7.10 4.19 1.09
CA THR A 19 -6.53 5.51 1.36
C THR A 19 -7.51 6.40 2.12
N ARG A 20 -8.79 6.39 1.71
CA ARG A 20 -9.84 7.15 2.39
C ARG A 20 -10.10 6.63 3.80
N GLU A 21 -10.17 5.32 3.98
CA GLU A 21 -10.41 4.68 5.30
C GLU A 21 -9.26 4.94 6.29
N GLU A 22 -8.00 4.93 5.82
CA GLU A 22 -6.83 5.06 6.68
C GLU A 22 -6.42 6.53 6.94
N THR A 23 -6.58 7.41 5.95
CA THR A 23 -6.03 8.78 6.00
C THR A 23 -7.09 9.88 5.91
N GLY A 24 -8.34 9.54 5.58
CA GLY A 24 -9.40 10.51 5.34
C GLY A 24 -9.27 11.31 4.03
N LEU A 25 -8.31 10.97 3.16
CA LEU A 25 -8.11 11.63 1.87
C LEU A 25 -8.88 10.95 0.75
N ASP A 26 -9.51 11.75 -0.09
CA ASP A 26 -10.05 11.31 -1.38
C ASP A 26 -8.95 11.49 -2.44
N VAL A 27 -8.64 10.41 -3.16
CA VAL A 27 -7.54 10.38 -4.13
C VAL A 27 -7.97 9.83 -5.49
N GLU A 28 -7.29 10.29 -6.54
CA GLU A 28 -7.39 9.76 -7.90
C GLU A 28 -6.09 9.03 -8.24
N VAL A 29 -6.17 7.74 -8.61
CA VAL A 29 -5.00 6.97 -9.06
C VAL A 29 -4.62 7.43 -10.47
N VAL A 30 -3.40 7.94 -10.62
CA VAL A 30 -2.87 8.45 -11.90
C VAL A 30 -1.92 7.46 -12.58
N GLY A 31 -1.50 6.39 -11.89
CA GLY A 31 -0.65 5.37 -12.47
C GLY A 31 -0.17 4.31 -11.48
N ILE A 32 0.62 3.36 -11.97
CA ILE A 32 1.29 2.33 -11.18
C ILE A 32 2.78 2.67 -11.12
N VAL A 33 3.33 2.79 -9.93
CA VAL A 33 4.77 3.02 -9.72
C VAL A 33 5.54 1.70 -9.84
N GLY A 34 4.95 0.60 -9.38
CA GLY A 34 5.54 -0.73 -9.52
C GLY A 34 4.91 -1.78 -8.62
N THR A 35 5.30 -3.03 -8.84
CA THR A 35 4.99 -4.16 -7.96
C THR A 35 6.25 -4.56 -7.21
N TYR A 36 6.12 -4.75 -5.90
CA TYR A 36 7.21 -5.06 -5.00
C TYR A 36 6.90 -6.37 -4.28
N SER A 37 7.76 -7.37 -4.46
CA SER A 37 7.66 -8.67 -3.78
C SER A 37 9.04 -9.12 -3.39
N ASN A 38 9.29 -9.39 -2.10
CA ASN A 38 10.53 -10.00 -1.69
C ASN A 38 10.36 -11.53 -1.71
N PRO A 39 10.99 -12.26 -2.66
CA PRO A 39 10.84 -13.72 -2.75
C PRO A 39 11.39 -14.47 -1.53
N ARG A 40 12.21 -13.81 -0.71
CA ARG A 40 12.72 -14.36 0.55
C ARG A 40 11.84 -14.04 1.76
N HIS A 41 10.79 -13.22 1.58
CA HIS A 41 9.88 -12.83 2.64
C HIS A 41 8.60 -13.66 2.54
N VAL A 42 8.63 -14.80 3.23
CA VAL A 42 7.58 -15.81 3.23
C VAL A 42 7.17 -16.07 4.68
N PHE A 43 5.88 -16.01 4.95
CA PHE A 43 5.31 -16.32 6.26
C PHE A 43 4.80 -17.76 6.27
N ALA A 44 5.41 -18.60 7.08
CA ALA A 44 4.92 -19.96 7.36
C ALA A 44 4.11 -19.93 8.66
N TYR A 45 2.89 -20.45 8.61
CA TYR A 45 1.99 -20.58 9.74
C TYR A 45 2.02 -22.01 10.29
N ASP A 46 1.65 -22.19 11.56
CA ASP A 46 1.75 -23.48 12.26
C ASP A 46 0.84 -24.57 11.66
N ASP A 47 -0.15 -24.18 10.86
CA ASP A 47 -1.06 -25.08 10.13
C ASP A 47 -0.47 -25.57 8.79
N GLY A 48 0.75 -25.17 8.46
CA GLY A 48 1.43 -25.49 7.21
C GLY A 48 1.07 -24.56 6.05
N GLU A 49 0.24 -23.52 6.27
CA GLU A 49 0.01 -22.49 5.27
C GLU A 49 1.28 -21.65 5.08
N VAL A 50 1.64 -21.41 3.82
CA VAL A 50 2.80 -20.60 3.45
C VAL A 50 2.32 -19.45 2.57
N ARG A 51 2.49 -18.21 3.03
CA ARG A 51 2.09 -17.00 2.32
C ARG A 51 3.30 -16.21 1.88
N GLN A 52 3.29 -15.80 0.61
CA GLN A 52 4.18 -14.79 0.09
C GLN A 52 3.37 -13.54 -0.23
N GLU A 53 3.74 -12.43 0.40
CA GLU A 53 3.08 -11.15 0.16
C GLU A 53 3.76 -10.41 -0.99
N PHE A 54 2.94 -9.73 -1.79
CA PHE A 54 3.41 -8.72 -2.73
C PHE A 54 2.58 -7.46 -2.54
N SER A 55 3.20 -6.32 -2.78
CA SER A 55 2.55 -5.01 -2.71
C SER A 55 2.61 -4.32 -4.05
N ILE A 56 1.62 -3.47 -4.32
CA ILE A 56 1.55 -2.64 -5.52
C ILE A 56 1.50 -1.21 -5.05
N ARG A 57 2.38 -0.38 -5.58
CA ARG A 57 2.37 1.05 -5.27
C ARG A 57 1.70 1.80 -6.43
N PHE A 58 0.67 2.56 -6.10
CA PHE A 58 -0.01 3.46 -7.01
C PHE A 58 0.51 4.87 -6.82
N LEU A 59 0.62 5.61 -7.92
CA LEU A 59 0.75 7.06 -7.88
C LEU A 59 -0.67 7.63 -7.85
N ALA A 60 -0.94 8.51 -6.89
CA ALA A 60 -2.26 9.10 -6.74
C ALA A 60 -2.17 10.59 -6.42
N ARG A 61 -3.20 11.33 -6.83
CA ARG A 61 -3.36 12.76 -6.57
C ARG A 61 -4.48 12.98 -5.56
N PRO A 62 -4.28 13.75 -4.48
CA PRO A 62 -5.38 14.13 -3.61
C PRO A 62 -6.34 15.06 -4.36
N VAL A 63 -7.63 14.76 -4.30
CA VAL A 63 -8.71 15.54 -4.94
C VAL A 63 -9.72 16.08 -3.91
N GLY A 64 -9.63 15.64 -2.66
CA GLY A 64 -10.50 16.08 -1.58
C GLY A 64 -10.19 15.40 -0.24
N GLY A 65 -11.11 15.52 0.69
CA GLY A 65 -11.00 14.94 2.02
C GLY A 65 -10.19 15.78 3.01
N ARG A 66 -9.97 15.23 4.19
CA ARG A 66 -9.18 15.87 5.26
C ARG A 66 -8.34 14.83 5.96
N LEU A 67 -7.05 15.14 6.08
CA LEU A 67 -6.08 14.30 6.77
C LEU A 67 -6.55 13.98 8.19
N THR A 68 -6.79 12.70 8.44
CA THR A 68 -7.32 12.17 9.68
C THR A 68 -6.67 10.83 9.97
N VAL A 69 -6.41 10.53 11.22
CA VAL A 69 -5.92 9.22 11.67
C VAL A 69 -7.08 8.21 11.72
N SER A 70 -6.83 6.96 11.34
CA SER A 70 -7.74 5.83 11.57
C SER A 70 -7.40 5.09 12.87
N GLU A 71 -8.21 4.10 13.25
CA GLU A 71 -7.91 3.22 14.39
C GLU A 71 -6.63 2.39 14.20
N GLU A 72 -6.15 2.26 12.96
CA GLU A 72 -4.92 1.53 12.61
C GLU A 72 -3.71 2.45 12.40
N SER A 73 -3.90 3.77 12.43
CA SER A 73 -2.85 4.77 12.16
C SER A 73 -2.62 5.66 13.37
N THR A 74 -1.38 5.76 13.83
CA THR A 74 -1.03 6.60 14.99
C THR A 74 -0.73 8.06 14.61
N ASP A 75 -0.28 8.29 13.37
CA ASP A 75 0.05 9.62 12.84
C ASP A 75 -0.16 9.63 11.32
N VAL A 76 -0.65 10.74 10.78
CA VAL A 76 -0.80 10.96 9.34
C VAL A 76 -0.37 12.40 9.03
N ARG A 77 0.68 12.55 8.21
CA ARG A 77 1.24 13.85 7.84
C ARG A 77 1.82 13.84 6.43
N TRP A 78 1.83 15.00 5.77
CA TRP A 78 2.61 15.20 4.57
C TRP A 78 4.11 15.23 4.91
N SER A 79 4.93 14.62 4.08
CA SER A 79 6.39 14.58 4.24
C SER A 79 7.06 14.81 2.90
N GLU A 80 8.24 15.44 2.94
CA GLU A 80 9.12 15.50 1.77
C GLU A 80 9.53 14.07 1.35
N PRO A 81 9.66 13.76 0.05
CA PRO A 81 10.00 12.42 -0.40
C PRO A 81 11.29 11.87 0.20
N SER A 82 12.28 12.73 0.46
CA SER A 82 13.56 12.36 1.08
C SER A 82 13.47 11.96 2.55
N ALA A 83 12.38 12.33 3.23
CA ALA A 83 12.13 12.01 4.63
C ALA A 83 11.34 10.72 4.83
N VAL A 84 10.91 10.06 3.74
CA VAL A 84 10.13 8.82 3.79
C VAL A 84 11.06 7.61 3.90
N ASP A 85 11.01 6.92 5.03
CA ASP A 85 11.74 5.67 5.21
C ASP A 85 10.95 4.51 4.59
N VAL A 86 11.49 3.92 3.52
CA VAL A 86 10.83 2.81 2.80
C VAL A 86 11.17 1.49 3.50
N PRO A 87 10.22 0.61 3.85
CA PRO A 87 10.55 -0.67 4.47
C PRO A 87 11.46 -1.55 3.58
N PRO A 88 12.37 -2.38 4.13
CA PRO A 88 13.28 -3.22 3.35
C PRO A 88 12.60 -4.13 2.33
N SER A 89 11.42 -4.67 2.67
CA SER A 89 10.59 -5.49 1.78
C SER A 89 10.12 -4.76 0.51
N GLN A 90 10.15 -3.43 0.51
CA GLN A 90 9.77 -2.56 -0.61
C GLN A 90 10.97 -1.91 -1.31
N ARG A 91 12.20 -2.23 -0.89
CA ARG A 91 13.44 -1.71 -1.51
C ARG A 91 14.02 -2.64 -2.58
N GLU A 92 13.87 -3.96 -2.44
CA GLU A 92 14.69 -4.92 -3.20
C GLU A 92 14.07 -5.50 -4.48
N SER A 93 12.83 -5.13 -4.85
CA SER A 93 12.13 -5.85 -5.94
C SER A 93 11.25 -4.99 -6.85
N GLY A 94 11.60 -3.73 -7.07
CA GLY A 94 10.84 -2.88 -7.99
C GLY A 94 11.14 -3.23 -9.45
N ALA A 95 10.24 -3.96 -10.12
CA ALA A 95 10.05 -3.73 -11.55
C ALA A 95 9.23 -2.44 -11.66
N ALA A 96 9.92 -1.29 -11.76
CA ALA A 96 9.30 -0.05 -12.17
C ALA A 96 8.83 -0.25 -13.61
N VAL A 97 7.51 -0.33 -13.82
CA VAL A 97 6.96 -0.33 -15.17
C VAL A 97 7.00 1.13 -15.61
N SER A 98 7.98 1.48 -16.45
CA SER A 98 8.07 2.79 -17.11
C SER A 98 6.95 2.99 -18.12
#